data_AF-A0A930SLL4-F1
#
_entry.id   AF-A0A930SLL4-F1
#
_cell.length_a   1.000
_cell.length_b   1.000
_cell.length_c   1.000
_cell.angle_alpha   90.00
_cell.angle_beta   90.00
_cell.angle_gamma   90.00
#
_symmetry.space_group_name_H-M   'P 1'
#
loop_
_entity.id
_entity.type
_entity.pdbx_description
1 polymer ?
#
loop_
_entity_poly.entity_id
_entity_poly.type
_entity_poly.pdbx_seq_one_letter_code
_entity_poly.pdbx_strand_id
1 'polypeptide(L)'
;MFTDLPLSTDLLLTLGLYGALGGVYLLVVPLALLLYLKARWHFIGSVERTLMYGLVFLFFPGMLLLSPFINFRPQPRSLDT
;
A
#
# COMPACT_ATOMS: atom_id res chain seq x y z
N MET A 1 -18.91 -29.19 0.58
CA MET A 1 -17.61 -29.25 -0.11
C MET A 1 -16.42 -28.84 0.77
N PHE A 2 -16.61 -28.28 1.99
CA PHE A 2 -15.50 -27.88 2.89
C PHE A 2 -15.56 -28.49 4.30
N THR A 3 -16.37 -29.53 4.52
CA THR A 3 -16.66 -30.08 5.86
C THR A 3 -15.60 -31.02 6.43
N ASP A 4 -14.59 -31.37 5.63
CA ASP A 4 -13.61 -32.41 5.98
C ASP A 4 -12.15 -31.94 5.85
N LEU A 5 -11.89 -30.63 5.86
CA LEU A 5 -10.50 -30.13 5.86
C LEU A 5 -9.87 -30.38 7.24
N PRO A 6 -8.86 -31.27 7.36
CA PRO A 6 -8.09 -31.35 8.58
C PRO A 6 -7.27 -30.05 8.68
N LEU A 7 -7.74 -29.10 9.49
CA LEU A 7 -7.01 -27.87 9.80
C LEU A 7 -5.77 -28.22 10.62
N SER A 8 -4.71 -28.69 9.94
CA SER A 8 -3.43 -28.92 10.56
C SER A 8 -2.84 -27.58 11.01
N THR A 9 -2.09 -27.59 12.12
CA THR A 9 -1.40 -26.40 12.62
C THR A 9 -0.49 -25.80 11.55
N ASP A 10 0.18 -26.64 10.75
CA ASP A 10 1.04 -26.22 9.65
C ASP A 10 0.26 -25.47 8.57
N LEU A 11 -0.95 -25.94 8.22
CA LEU A 11 -1.83 -25.25 7.28
C LEU A 11 -2.26 -23.89 7.84
N LEU A 12 -2.66 -23.85 9.12
CA LEU A 12 -3.09 -22.61 9.78
C LEU A 12 -1.96 -21.57 9.85
N LEU A 13 -0.74 -21.99 10.20
CA LEU A 13 0.43 -21.12 10.24
C LEU A 13 0.77 -20.61 8.84
N THR A 14 0.74 -21.49 7.83
CA THR A 14 1.01 -21.11 6.44
C THR A 14 -0.02 -20.10 5.94
N LEU A 15 -1.31 -20.36 6.15
CA LEU A 15 -2.39 -19.43 5.76
C LEU A 15 -2.26 -18.09 6.48
N GLY A 16 -1.98 -18.11 7.79
CA GLY A 16 -1.76 -16.89 8.58
C GLY A 16 -0.58 -16.08 8.05
N LEU A 17 0.54 -16.75 7.74
CA LEU A 17 1.73 -16.11 7.20
C LEU A 17 1.47 -15.48 5.83
N TYR A 18 0.93 -16.24 4.88
CA TYR A 18 0.66 -15.72 3.53
C TYR A 18 -0.46 -14.66 3.55
N GLY A 19 -1.45 -14.81 4.43
CA GLY A 19 -2.49 -13.80 4.64
C GLY A 19 -1.90 -12.49 5.19
N ALA A 20 -1.01 -12.57 6.18
CA ALA A 20 -0.32 -11.41 6.73
C ALA A 20 0.59 -10.74 5.69
N LEU A 21 1.41 -11.52 4.99
CA LEU A 21 2.28 -11.01 3.91
C LEU A 21 1.45 -10.36 2.79
N GLY A 22 0.35 -11.00 2.39
CA GLY A 22 -0.59 -10.46 1.41
C GLY A 22 -1.24 -9.16 1.88
N GLY A 23 -1.67 -9.08 3.14
CA GLY A 23 -2.20 -7.85 3.75
C GLY A 23 -1.17 -6.73 3.80
N VAL A 24 0.08 -7.04 4.16
CA VAL A 24 1.17 -6.06 4.15
C VAL A 24 1.45 -5.56 2.73
N TYR A 25 1.49 -6.47 1.75
CA TYR A 25 1.76 -6.17 0.35
C TYR A 25 0.63 -5.38 -0.34
N LEU A 26 -0.63 -5.69 -0.06
CA LEU A 26 -1.78 -5.07 -0.72
C LEU A 26 -2.32 -3.82 -0.01
N LEU A 27 -2.12 -3.69 1.30
CA LEU A 27 -2.73 -2.61 2.09
C LEU A 27 -1.68 -1.75 2.80
N VAL A 28 -0.83 -2.34 3.63
CA VAL A 28 0.04 -1.57 4.55
C VAL A 28 1.12 -0.80 3.78
N VAL A 29 1.92 -1.49 2.96
CA VAL A 29 3.01 -0.84 2.20
C VAL A 29 2.47 0.13 1.15
N PRO A 30 1.45 -0.21 0.33
CA PRO A 30 0.86 0.72 -0.62
C PRO A 30 0.32 2.00 0.03
N LEU A 31 -0.36 1.88 1.18
CA LEU A 31 -0.85 3.05 1.92
C LEU A 31 0.30 3.94 2.40
N ALA A 32 1.34 3.33 2.98
CA ALA A 32 2.53 4.06 3.43
C ALA A 32 3.21 4.79 2.27
N LEU A 33 3.35 4.15 1.10
CA LEU A 33 3.90 4.77 -0.11
C LEU A 33 3.04 5.94 -0.60
N LEU A 34 1.73 5.79 -0.65
CA LEU A 34 0.81 6.89 -1.03
C LEU A 34 0.97 8.11 -0.13
N LEU A 35 1.06 7.90 1.19
CA LEU A 35 1.26 8.99 2.16
C LEU A 35 2.67 9.61 2.05
N TYR A 36 3.69 8.80 1.82
CA TYR A 36 5.06 9.26 1.63
C TYR A 36 5.19 10.14 0.38
N LEU A 37 4.64 9.67 -0.74
CA LEU A 37 4.61 10.41 -2.00
C LEU A 37 3.88 11.74 -1.82
N LYS A 38 2.69 11.74 -1.20
CA LYS A 38 1.97 12.98 -0.89
C LYS A 38 2.85 13.99 -0.14
N ALA A 39 3.60 13.54 0.87
CA ALA A 39 4.38 14.43 1.72
C ALA A 39 5.63 15.00 1.03
N ARG A 40 6.32 14.21 0.20
CA ARG A 40 7.68 14.57 -0.27
C ARG A 40 7.81 14.78 -1.77
N TRP A 41 6.80 14.47 -2.59
CA TRP A 41 6.91 14.45 -4.05
C TRP A 41 7.64 15.65 -4.69
N HIS A 42 7.38 16.86 -4.18
CA HIS A 42 7.96 18.10 -4.70
C HIS A 42 9.40 18.37 -4.26
N PHE A 43 9.90 17.67 -3.23
CA PHE A 43 11.21 17.90 -2.62
C PHE A 43 12.20 16.73 -2.80
N ILE A 44 11.76 15.58 -3.31
CA ILE A 44 12.64 14.41 -3.49
C ILE A 44 13.67 14.59 -4.62
N GLY A 45 14.90 14.11 -4.38
CA GLY A 45 15.99 14.07 -5.36
C GLY A 45 15.84 12.96 -6.41
N SER A 46 16.74 12.91 -7.39
CA SER A 46 16.65 11.99 -8.54
C SER A 46 16.73 10.50 -8.13
N VAL A 47 17.69 10.14 -7.27
CA VAL A 47 17.87 8.75 -6.79
C VAL A 47 16.63 8.27 -6.04
N GLU A 48 16.13 9.09 -5.12
CA GLU A 48 14.94 8.79 -4.33
C GLU A 48 13.71 8.65 -5.24
N ARG A 49 13.54 9.56 -6.21
CA ARG A 49 12.45 9.51 -7.18
C ARG A 49 12.48 8.24 -8.04
N THR A 50 13.66 7.81 -8.49
CA THR A 50 13.81 6.54 -9.22
C THR A 50 13.41 5.34 -8.36
N LEU A 51 13.85 5.29 -7.11
CA LEU A 51 13.44 4.24 -6.18
C LEU A 51 11.92 4.24 -5.97
N MET A 52 11.33 5.42 -5.79
CA MET A 52 9.88 5.56 -5.61
C MET A 52 9.11 5.03 -6.82
N TYR A 53 9.55 5.29 -8.05
CA TYR A 53 8.92 4.70 -9.24
C TYR A 53 8.98 3.17 -9.24
N GLY A 54 10.12 2.60 -8.87
CA GLY A 54 10.27 1.16 -8.74
C GLY A 54 9.32 0.57 -7.69
N LEU A 55 9.19 1.22 -6.52
CA LEU A 55 8.29 0.79 -5.45
C LEU A 55 6.82 0.92 -5.84
N VAL A 56 6.42 2.02 -6.50
CA VAL A 56 5.05 2.19 -7.01
C VAL A 56 4.70 1.06 -7.99
N PHE A 57 5.64 0.66 -8.86
CA PHE A 57 5.40 -0.45 -9.78
C PHE A 57 5.31 -1.80 -9.05
N LEU A 58 6.20 -2.06 -8.11
CA LEU A 58 6.21 -3.29 -7.30
C LEU A 58 4.91 -3.48 -6.50
N PHE A 59 4.34 -2.39 -5.98
CA PHE A 59 3.14 -2.38 -5.14
C PHE A 59 1.89 -1.84 -5.85
N PHE A 60 1.95 -1.74 -7.18
CA PHE A 60 0.88 -1.17 -8.01
C PHE A 60 -0.50 -1.81 -7.76
N PRO A 61 -0.64 -3.15 -7.63
CA PRO A 61 -1.94 -3.75 -7.37
C PRO A 61 -2.61 -3.23 -6.10
N GLY A 62 -1.85 -3.08 -5.02
CA GLY A 62 -2.38 -2.55 -3.76
C GLY A 62 -2.70 -1.06 -3.83
N MET A 63 -1.88 -0.27 -4.54
CA MET A 63 -2.19 1.14 -4.77
C MET A 63 -3.47 1.33 -5.59
N LEU A 64 -3.71 0.45 -6.57
CA LEU A 64 -4.95 0.45 -7.36
C LEU A 64 -6.17 0.14 -6.48
N LEU A 65 -6.07 -0.84 -5.58
CA LEU A 65 -7.15 -1.17 -4.62
C LEU A 65 -7.49 0.01 -3.70
N LEU A 66 -6.48 0.75 -3.23
CA LEU A 66 -6.68 1.89 -2.32
C LEU A 66 -7.11 3.18 -3.05
N SER A 67 -6.91 3.25 -4.36
CA SER A 67 -7.12 4.47 -5.16
C SER A 67 -8.52 5.11 -5.03
N PRO A 68 -9.64 4.37 -4.92
CA PRO A 68 -10.96 4.99 -4.79
C PRO A 68 -11.20 5.66 -3.43
N PHE A 69 -10.42 5.30 -2.41
CA PHE A 69 -10.65 5.72 -1.03
C PHE A 69 -9.80 6.92 -0.61
N ILE A 70 -8.80 7.30 -1.41
CA ILE A 70 -7.81 8.29 -1.05
C ILE A 70 -7.93 9.51 -1.97
N ASN A 71 -8.12 10.69 -1.37
CA ASN A 71 -8.18 11.95 -2.08
C ASN A 71 -7.01 12.87 -1.67
N PHE A 72 -6.07 13.09 -2.59
CA PHE A 72 -4.91 13.97 -2.40
C PHE A 72 -5.06 15.33 -3.07
N ARG A 73 -6.30 15.76 -3.31
CA ARG A 73 -6.58 17.11 -3.78
C ARG A 73 -5.98 18.15 -2.82
N PRO A 74 -5.25 19.16 -3.34
CA PRO A 74 -4.80 20.28 -2.52
C PRO A 74 -5.97 20.95 -1.81
N GLN A 75 -5.75 21.35 -0.56
CA GLN A 75 -6.75 22.07 0.21
C GLN A 75 -6.87 23.52 -0.30
N PRO A 76 -8.07 24.14 -0.19
CA PRO A 76 -8.23 25.55 -0.54
C PRO A 76 -7.26 26.43 0.24
N ARG A 77 -6.72 27.46 -0.43
CA ARG A 77 -5.87 28.46 0.21
C ARG A 77 -6.76 29.47 0.96
N SER A 78 -6.36 29.88 2.17
CA SER A 78 -7.01 31.02 2.83
C SER A 78 -6.77 32.30 2.03
N LEU A 79 -7.82 33.12 1.90
CA LEU A 79 -7.79 34.40 1.19
C LEU A 79 -7.72 35.60 2.13
N ASP A 80 -7.75 35.36 3.45
CA ASP A 80 -7.61 36.41 4.44
C ASP A 80 -6.16 36.92 4.42
N THR A 81 -6.01 38.21 4.12
CA THR A 81 -4.71 38.90 4.00
C THR A 81 -4.40 39.68 5.25
#